data_AF-A0A0C9W6U9-F1
#
_entry.id   AF-A0A0C9W6U9-F1
#
_cell.length_a   1.000
_cell.length_b   1.000
_cell.length_c   1.000
_cell.angle_alpha   90.00
_cell.angle_beta   90.00
_cell.angle_gamma   90.00
#
_symmetry.space_group_name_H-M   'P 1'
#
loop_
_entity.id
_entity.type
_entity.pdbx_description
1 polymer ?
#
loop_
_entity_poly.entity_id
_entity_poly.type
_entity_poly.pdbx_seq_one_letter_code
_entity_poly.pdbx_strand_id
1 'polypeptide(L)'
;MPTSRHLSNATTFLARCPSSLINALSSTLERNSGLRTITKNHTLLFTIAPSSTTSPELLSQLTSALTRISPAHVGCISAPLSHQFFGSNIHPGHNACSFSYALVNGTSFRSTIPGRAEPQVGRWHAGRRRSTDHEGLERESGGTGVDVEHAEARVFADGSGAGGEVDWEKVWDRSARSMSFGMWSERSALPDTLKNIDPSTVDNIIYFSDRAPEGISSVLDSAFPRANKLSLIASSTPFLTGRPVTLFHNGEVLSDGAVGVALSASSSSPSVDLSFPPLVALTPELVVTSAEGNLILSLDSGNPTRLLLAAIQKHGLSLSGGTTWVGKEDEFYVGVVDPQTNEITQLHRINSGDPSRGTIALDTGSAPRKGCVVRVCSFDFAYLITIFGGTN
;
A
#
# COMPACT_ATOMS: atom_id res chain seq x y z
N MET A 1 17.97 10.15 -38.62
CA MET A 1 16.72 9.70 -37.97
C MET A 1 16.92 9.78 -36.47
N PRO A 2 16.06 10.45 -35.70
CA PRO A 2 16.22 10.50 -34.26
C PRO A 2 15.92 9.11 -33.70
N THR A 3 16.92 8.49 -33.10
CA THR A 3 16.80 7.25 -32.35
C THR A 3 15.70 7.42 -31.30
N SER A 4 14.68 6.57 -31.37
CA SER A 4 13.65 6.41 -30.35
C SER A 4 14.32 6.19 -29.00
N ARG A 5 14.48 7.24 -28.21
CA ARG A 5 14.83 7.09 -26.79
C ARG A 5 13.60 6.42 -26.17
N HIS A 6 13.76 5.16 -25.76
CA HIS A 6 12.79 4.49 -24.91
C HIS A 6 12.64 5.34 -23.64
N LEU A 7 11.57 6.14 -23.56
CA LEU A 7 11.18 6.76 -22.31
C LEU A 7 10.60 5.65 -21.44
N SER A 8 11.45 5.04 -20.63
CA SER A 8 11.06 4.12 -19.56
C SER A 8 11.96 4.29 -18.34
N ASN A 9 12.56 5.47 -18.17
CA ASN A 9 13.35 5.80 -16.99
C ASN A 9 12.50 6.64 -16.04
N ALA A 10 12.35 6.15 -14.80
CA ALA A 10 11.81 6.95 -13.72
C ALA A 10 12.85 8.02 -13.30
N THR A 11 12.40 9.24 -13.09
CA THR A 11 13.22 10.36 -12.60
C THR A 11 12.65 10.85 -11.29
N THR A 12 13.50 10.95 -10.27
CA THR A 12 13.13 11.47 -8.95
C THR A 12 13.84 12.78 -8.69
N PHE A 13 13.07 13.81 -8.34
CA PHE A 13 13.57 15.09 -7.83
C PHE A 13 13.41 15.14 -6.32
N LEU A 14 14.49 15.48 -5.63
CA LEU A 14 14.53 15.68 -4.20
C LEU A 14 14.79 17.15 -3.89
N ALA A 15 13.97 17.75 -3.03
CA ALA A 15 14.14 19.14 -2.62
C ALA A 15 13.86 19.34 -1.13
N ARG A 16 14.49 20.38 -0.56
CA ARG A 16 14.26 20.80 0.84
C ARG A 16 13.07 21.74 1.00
N CYS A 17 12.54 22.25 -0.11
CA CYS A 17 11.34 23.05 -0.11
C CYS A 17 10.48 22.70 -1.33
N PRO A 18 9.15 22.69 -1.19
CA PRO A 18 8.30 22.23 -2.28
C PRO A 18 8.28 23.19 -3.49
N SER A 19 8.60 24.49 -3.30
CA SER A 19 8.72 25.45 -4.40
C SER A 19 9.88 25.12 -5.36
N SER A 20 10.97 24.54 -4.84
CA SER A 20 12.06 24.04 -5.68
C SER A 20 11.63 22.86 -6.55
N LEU A 21 10.68 22.02 -6.11
CA LEU A 21 10.13 20.95 -6.97
C LEU A 21 9.37 21.53 -8.17
N ILE A 22 8.57 22.58 -7.95
CA ILE A 22 7.84 23.25 -9.04
C ILE A 22 8.80 23.86 -10.05
N ASN A 23 9.87 24.51 -9.58
CA ASN A 23 10.88 25.09 -10.46
C ASN A 23 11.64 24.00 -11.23
N ALA A 24 11.99 22.89 -10.57
CA ALA A 24 12.63 21.75 -11.22
C ALA A 24 11.72 21.15 -12.30
N LEU A 25 10.43 20.95 -11.99
CA LEU A 25 9.44 20.44 -12.93
C LEU A 25 9.24 21.38 -14.12
N SER A 26 9.03 22.67 -13.86
CA SER A 26 8.86 23.70 -14.90
C SER A 26 10.07 23.76 -15.81
N SER A 27 11.29 23.80 -15.25
CA SER A 27 12.52 23.81 -16.04
C SER A 27 12.72 22.54 -16.87
N THR A 28 12.20 21.40 -16.41
CA THR A 28 12.25 20.13 -17.13
C THR A 28 11.25 20.13 -18.28
N LEU A 29 10.10 20.75 -18.10
CA LEU A 29 9.09 20.91 -19.14
C LEU A 29 9.51 21.92 -20.22
N GLU A 30 10.17 22.99 -19.83
CA GLU A 30 10.68 24.01 -20.74
C GLU A 30 11.86 23.51 -21.57
N ARG A 31 12.81 22.80 -20.94
CA ARG A 31 13.97 22.23 -21.64
C ARG A 31 13.59 21.12 -22.61
N ASN A 32 12.49 20.43 -22.35
CA ASN A 32 12.01 19.34 -23.20
C ASN A 32 10.80 19.79 -24.03
N SER A 33 10.99 20.73 -24.94
CA SER A 33 9.96 21.06 -25.96
C SER A 33 9.52 19.83 -26.79
N GLY A 34 10.38 18.81 -26.92
CA GLY A 34 10.07 17.50 -27.49
C GLY A 34 9.17 16.60 -26.63
N LEU A 35 9.05 16.85 -25.31
CA LEU A 35 8.17 16.08 -24.42
C LEU A 35 6.72 16.23 -24.86
N ARG A 36 6.29 17.40 -25.33
CA ARG A 36 4.90 17.66 -25.77
C ARG A 36 4.46 16.81 -26.97
N THR A 37 5.39 16.41 -27.83
CA THR A 37 5.08 15.53 -28.97
C THR A 37 5.03 14.06 -28.52
N ILE A 38 5.87 13.69 -27.56
CA ILE A 38 5.95 12.34 -26.98
C ILE A 38 4.72 12.06 -26.10
N THR A 39 4.23 13.04 -25.34
CA THR A 39 3.20 12.84 -24.32
C THR A 39 1.79 12.59 -24.85
N LYS A 40 1.52 12.75 -26.16
CA LYS A 40 0.21 12.41 -26.73
C LYS A 40 -0.15 10.93 -26.60
N ASN A 41 0.86 10.06 -26.57
CA ASN A 41 0.68 8.61 -26.54
C ASN A 41 1.27 7.94 -25.29
N HIS A 42 1.70 8.72 -24.30
CA HIS A 42 2.32 8.19 -23.09
C HIS A 42 1.51 8.59 -21.86
N THR A 43 1.33 7.64 -20.95
CA THR A 43 0.77 7.90 -19.63
C THR A 43 1.88 8.39 -18.70
N LEU A 44 1.63 9.51 -18.01
CA LEU A 44 2.50 9.99 -16.94
C LEU A 44 2.19 9.22 -15.65
N LEU A 45 3.14 8.43 -15.18
CA LEU A 45 3.10 7.81 -13.86
C LEU A 45 3.88 8.68 -12.87
N PHE A 46 3.32 9.00 -11.70
CA PHE A 46 4.05 9.81 -10.72
C PHE A 46 3.71 9.54 -9.25
N THR A 47 4.63 9.89 -8.36
CA THR A 47 4.41 9.92 -6.91
C THR A 47 4.91 11.23 -6.32
N ILE A 48 4.24 11.71 -5.28
CA ILE A 48 4.64 12.91 -4.52
C ILE A 48 4.84 12.50 -3.07
N ALA A 49 6.06 12.65 -2.56
CA ALA A 49 6.35 12.52 -1.14
C ALA A 49 6.35 13.92 -0.51
N PRO A 50 5.32 14.26 0.29
CA PRO A 50 5.19 15.59 0.86
C PRO A 50 6.15 15.75 2.04
N SER A 51 6.42 17.01 2.37
CA SER A 51 7.08 17.43 3.61
C SER A 51 6.06 17.97 4.62
N SER A 52 6.47 18.17 5.87
CA SER A 52 5.64 18.87 6.87
C SER A 52 5.25 20.30 6.48
N THR A 53 5.98 20.91 5.54
CA THR A 53 5.77 22.27 5.03
C THR A 53 5.00 22.31 3.70
N THR A 54 4.57 21.16 3.18
CA THR A 54 3.83 21.10 1.92
C THR A 54 2.40 21.60 2.13
N SER A 55 2.06 22.73 1.52
CA SER A 55 0.71 23.30 1.58
C SER A 55 -0.22 22.74 0.49
N PRO A 56 -1.55 22.78 0.69
CA PRO A 56 -2.53 22.38 -0.32
C PRO A 56 -2.42 23.18 -1.63
N GLU A 57 -2.13 24.48 -1.57
CA GLU A 57 -1.94 25.33 -2.75
C GLU A 57 -0.78 24.82 -3.60
N LEU A 58 0.29 24.38 -2.94
CA LEU A 58 1.47 23.90 -3.62
C LEU A 58 1.25 22.53 -4.27
N LEU A 59 0.53 21.63 -3.60
CA LEU A 59 0.09 20.37 -4.21
C LEU A 59 -0.80 20.62 -5.43
N SER A 60 -1.68 21.61 -5.36
CA SER A 60 -2.50 22.03 -6.50
C SER A 60 -1.65 22.54 -7.65
N GLN A 61 -0.62 23.37 -7.38
CA GLN A 61 0.31 23.86 -8.40
C GLN A 61 1.13 22.72 -9.02
N LEU A 62 1.68 21.79 -8.22
CA LEU A 62 2.39 20.62 -8.72
C LEU A 62 1.49 19.76 -9.59
N THR A 63 0.30 19.41 -9.09
CA THR A 63 -0.66 18.59 -9.85
C THR A 63 -1.06 19.28 -11.16
N SER A 64 -1.31 20.60 -11.12
CA SER A 64 -1.60 21.40 -12.32
C SER A 64 -0.45 21.46 -13.32
N ALA A 65 0.80 21.48 -12.84
CA ALA A 65 1.97 21.40 -13.71
C ALA A 65 2.11 20.01 -14.34
N LEU A 66 1.80 18.95 -13.59
CA LEU A 66 1.86 17.55 -14.04
C LEU A 66 0.78 17.21 -15.07
N THR A 67 -0.45 17.69 -14.86
CA THR A 67 -1.56 17.47 -15.79
C THR A 67 -1.32 18.16 -17.14
N ARG A 68 -0.48 19.21 -17.18
CA ARG A 68 -0.06 19.86 -18.43
C ARG A 68 0.97 19.06 -19.23
N ILE A 69 1.60 18.05 -18.61
CA ILE A 69 2.62 17.22 -19.25
C ILE A 69 1.96 16.21 -20.18
N SER A 70 1.03 15.43 -19.64
CA SER A 70 0.28 14.43 -20.38
C SER A 70 -1.21 14.46 -20.00
N PRO A 71 -2.12 14.38 -21.00
CA PRO A 71 -3.55 14.23 -20.72
C PRO A 71 -3.85 12.93 -19.98
N ALA A 72 -3.07 11.87 -20.23
CA ALA A 72 -3.16 10.61 -19.51
C ALA A 72 -2.14 10.60 -18.36
N HIS A 73 -2.62 10.53 -17.12
CA HIS A 73 -1.73 10.48 -15.97
C HIS A 73 -2.35 9.74 -14.80
N VAL A 74 -1.47 9.10 -14.03
CA VAL A 74 -1.77 8.26 -12.89
C VAL A 74 -0.77 8.58 -11.79
N GLY A 75 -1.25 8.83 -10.57
CA GLY A 75 -0.35 9.11 -9.48
C GLY A 75 -0.95 8.95 -8.10
N CYS A 76 -0.10 9.10 -7.08
CA CYS A 76 -0.55 9.17 -5.69
C CYS A 76 0.35 10.07 -4.84
N ILE A 77 -0.16 10.45 -3.67
CA ILE A 77 0.68 10.95 -2.57
C ILE A 77 1.25 9.76 -1.81
N SER A 78 2.57 9.62 -1.78
CA SER A 78 3.29 8.59 -1.06
C SER A 78 3.67 9.06 0.36
N ALA A 79 4.32 8.18 1.12
CA ALA A 79 4.78 8.52 2.46
C ALA A 79 5.82 9.64 2.38
N PRO A 80 5.89 10.53 3.39
CA PRO A 80 7.01 11.44 3.55
C PRO A 80 8.34 10.68 3.55
N LEU A 81 9.40 11.31 3.07
CA LEU A 81 10.72 10.71 3.09
C LEU A 81 11.18 10.52 4.53
N SER A 82 11.56 9.30 4.89
CA SER A 82 12.12 9.01 6.20
C SER A 82 13.38 9.85 6.43
N HIS A 83 13.53 10.35 7.66
CA HIS A 83 14.73 11.08 8.10
C HIS A 83 16.02 10.29 7.87
N GLN A 84 15.89 8.97 7.85
CA GLN A 84 16.98 8.01 7.67
C GLN A 84 17.63 8.06 6.27
N PHE A 85 16.97 8.66 5.27
CA PHE A 85 17.55 8.87 3.93
C PHE A 85 18.50 10.08 3.85
N PHE A 86 18.60 10.88 4.92
CA PHE A 86 19.48 12.04 5.00
C PHE A 86 20.63 11.72 5.95
N GLY A 87 21.87 11.76 5.44
CA GLY A 87 23.05 11.39 6.23
C GLY A 87 23.18 12.18 7.54
N SER A 88 23.85 11.59 8.54
CA SER A 88 24.00 12.11 9.91
C SER A 88 24.57 13.53 10.03
N ASN A 89 25.25 14.03 8.99
CA ASN A 89 25.80 15.39 8.92
C ASN A 89 24.82 16.43 8.35
N ILE A 90 23.64 16.00 7.91
CA ILE A 90 22.56 16.87 7.46
C ILE A 90 21.54 16.90 8.59
N HIS A 91 21.47 18.01 9.33
CA HIS A 91 20.38 18.22 10.28
C HIS A 91 19.06 17.81 9.64
N PRO A 92 18.24 16.98 10.32
CA PRO A 92 17.07 16.34 9.72
C PRO A 92 16.16 17.44 9.19
N GLY A 93 16.17 17.62 7.88
CA GLY A 93 15.23 18.50 7.25
C GLY A 93 13.87 17.84 7.35
N HIS A 94 13.09 18.14 8.40
CA HIS A 94 11.65 17.89 8.50
C HIS A 94 10.83 18.44 7.31
N ASN A 95 11.51 19.03 6.33
CA ASN A 95 10.98 19.79 5.21
C ASN A 95 11.34 19.17 3.85
N ALA A 96 12.02 18.02 3.81
CA ALA A 96 12.33 17.38 2.53
C ALA A 96 11.08 16.80 1.86
N CYS A 97 10.98 17.02 0.56
CA CYS A 97 9.91 16.54 -0.29
C CYS A 97 10.52 15.98 -1.56
N SER A 98 9.83 15.04 -2.19
CA SER A 98 10.24 14.55 -3.51
C SER A 98 9.07 14.38 -4.44
N PHE A 99 9.41 14.37 -5.72
CA PHE A 99 8.50 14.08 -6.80
C PHE A 99 9.20 13.12 -7.76
N SER A 100 8.57 11.98 -8.03
CA SER A 100 9.08 10.99 -8.98
C SER A 100 8.10 10.84 -10.13
N TYR A 101 8.61 10.69 -11.35
CA TYR A 101 7.76 10.43 -12.50
C TYR A 101 8.44 9.56 -13.56
N ALA A 102 7.61 8.89 -14.34
CA ALA A 102 7.98 8.20 -15.57
C ALA A 102 6.92 8.48 -16.63
N LEU A 103 7.34 8.58 -17.89
CA LEU A 103 6.42 8.51 -19.03
C LEU A 103 6.46 7.08 -19.54
N VAL A 104 5.31 6.43 -19.60
CA VAL A 104 5.20 5.02 -19.98
C VAL A 104 4.19 4.85 -21.11
N ASN A 105 4.44 3.88 -21.98
CA ASN A 105 3.47 3.49 -22.99
C ASN A 105 2.54 2.42 -22.41
N GLY A 106 1.29 2.78 -22.17
CA GLY A 106 0.35 1.87 -21.54
C GLY A 106 -1.02 2.49 -21.34
N THR A 107 -2.00 1.62 -21.09
CA THR A 107 -3.39 2.01 -20.89
C THR A 107 -3.62 2.32 -19.41
N SER A 108 -4.00 3.56 -19.10
CA SER A 108 -4.39 3.94 -17.74
C SER A 108 -5.76 3.35 -17.38
N PHE A 109 -5.94 3.08 -16.09
CA PHE A 109 -7.19 2.58 -15.55
C PHE A 109 -7.46 3.14 -14.17
N ARG A 110 -8.75 3.13 -13.82
CA ARG A 110 -9.27 3.35 -12.47
C ARG A 110 -10.10 2.13 -12.07
N SER A 111 -9.92 1.68 -10.85
CA SER A 111 -10.70 0.62 -10.22
C SER A 111 -11.42 1.16 -8.99
N THR A 112 -12.67 0.74 -8.81
CA THR A 112 -13.47 0.94 -7.60
C THR A 112 -13.84 -0.39 -6.96
N ILE A 113 -13.13 -1.47 -7.31
CA ILE A 113 -13.36 -2.80 -6.76
C ILE A 113 -12.97 -2.75 -5.28
N PRO A 114 -13.88 -3.03 -4.34
CA PRO A 114 -13.59 -2.94 -2.92
C PRO A 114 -12.60 -4.05 -2.53
N GLY A 115 -11.62 -3.69 -1.69
CA GLY A 115 -10.79 -4.67 -1.00
C GLY A 115 -11.40 -5.12 0.33
N ARG A 116 -10.54 -5.60 1.22
CA ARG A 116 -10.97 -6.03 2.55
C ARG A 116 -11.31 -4.82 3.41
N ALA A 117 -12.37 -4.93 4.19
CA ALA A 117 -12.69 -3.91 5.18
C ALA A 117 -11.58 -3.84 6.24
N GLU A 118 -11.15 -2.63 6.60
CA GLU A 118 -10.21 -2.44 7.69
C GLU A 118 -10.80 -3.04 8.99
N PRO A 119 -10.02 -3.83 9.75
CA PRO A 119 -10.46 -4.33 11.04
C PRO A 119 -10.78 -3.17 11.98
N GLN A 120 -12.06 -2.93 12.26
CA GLN A 120 -12.47 -1.91 13.23
C GLN A 120 -12.40 -2.47 14.65
N VAL A 121 -11.37 -2.07 15.39
CA VAL A 121 -11.27 -2.36 16.83
C VAL A 121 -11.89 -1.22 17.65
N GLY A 122 -12.79 -1.56 18.59
CA GLY A 122 -13.23 -0.63 19.63
C GLY A 122 -14.54 0.16 19.41
N ARG A 123 -15.39 -0.18 18.42
CA ARG A 123 -16.72 0.45 18.24
C ARG A 123 -17.86 -0.55 18.00
N TRP A 124 -17.83 -1.71 18.67
CA TRP A 124 -18.84 -2.75 18.45
C TRP A 124 -20.23 -2.43 19.06
N HIS A 125 -20.37 -1.40 19.93
CA HIS A 125 -21.66 -1.09 20.57
C HIS A 125 -21.88 0.40 20.84
N ALA A 126 -22.13 1.22 19.81
CA ALA A 126 -22.52 2.63 20.05
C ALA A 126 -23.48 3.20 18.99
N GLY A 127 -24.44 2.41 18.49
CA GLY A 127 -25.28 2.93 17.40
C GLY A 127 -26.54 2.17 16.98
N ARG A 128 -27.20 1.38 17.84
CA ARG A 128 -28.56 0.88 17.55
C ARG A 128 -29.43 0.78 18.80
N ARG A 129 -29.69 1.91 19.47
CA ARG A 129 -30.87 2.10 20.33
C ARG A 129 -31.31 3.57 20.34
N ARG A 130 -32.07 3.93 19.31
CA ARG A 130 -33.04 5.04 19.26
C ARG A 130 -34.05 4.58 18.20
N SER A 131 -35.36 4.57 18.35
CA SER A 131 -36.30 4.93 19.42
C SER A 131 -37.66 4.69 18.77
N THR A 132 -38.50 3.80 19.29
CA THR A 132 -39.91 3.71 18.85
C THR A 132 -40.78 3.38 20.06
N ASP A 133 -40.89 4.35 20.96
CA ASP A 133 -42.07 4.52 21.79
C ASP A 133 -42.85 5.69 21.20
N HIS A 134 -43.92 5.40 20.45
CA HIS A 134 -45.17 6.16 20.40
C HIS A 134 -46.20 5.45 19.51
N GLU A 135 -47.24 4.94 20.18
CA GLU A 135 -48.68 4.99 19.86
C GLU A 135 -49.21 4.54 18.48
N GLY A 136 -50.19 3.64 18.52
CA GLY A 136 -50.81 3.05 17.34
C GLY A 136 -52.04 3.78 16.79
N LEU A 137 -52.45 3.38 15.59
CA LEU A 137 -53.83 3.14 15.15
C LEU A 137 -53.84 2.68 13.68
N GLU A 138 -54.40 1.49 13.50
CA GLU A 138 -55.14 0.92 12.35
C GLU A 138 -54.83 1.21 10.86
N ARG A 139 -54.79 0.07 10.13
CA ARG A 139 -55.40 -0.26 8.82
C ARG A 139 -54.67 -0.01 7.49
N GLU A 140 -54.21 -1.15 6.94
CA GLU A 140 -54.34 -1.69 5.57
C GLU A 140 -54.42 -0.74 4.36
N SER A 141 -53.39 -0.76 3.50
CA SER A 141 -53.50 -1.24 2.11
C SER A 141 -52.18 -1.16 1.32
N GLY A 142 -51.77 -2.31 0.76
CA GLY A 142 -51.21 -2.46 -0.58
C GLY A 142 -49.90 -1.74 -0.95
N GLY A 143 -48.79 -2.48 -0.97
CA GLY A 143 -47.59 -2.07 -1.70
C GLY A 143 -46.47 -3.11 -1.59
N THR A 144 -46.16 -3.79 -2.69
CA THR A 144 -45.05 -4.74 -2.83
C THR A 144 -43.71 -4.02 -2.71
N GLY A 145 -43.06 -4.14 -1.55
CA GLY A 145 -41.65 -3.84 -1.32
C GLY A 145 -41.01 -5.04 -0.63
N VAL A 146 -39.99 -5.64 -1.25
CA VAL A 146 -39.23 -6.73 -0.65
C VAL A 146 -38.20 -6.10 0.27
N ASP A 147 -38.53 -6.03 1.56
CA ASP A 147 -37.68 -5.47 2.60
C ASP A 147 -36.50 -6.39 2.94
N VAL A 148 -35.30 -5.80 2.89
CA VAL A 148 -33.99 -6.42 3.12
C VAL A 148 -33.67 -6.60 4.63
N GLU A 149 -34.61 -6.36 5.55
CA GLU A 149 -34.34 -6.34 7.00
C GLU A 149 -34.54 -7.67 7.75
N HIS A 150 -34.85 -8.80 7.09
CA HIS A 150 -35.12 -10.07 7.78
C HIS A 150 -33.96 -11.09 7.79
N ALA A 151 -32.76 -10.73 7.35
CA ALA A 151 -31.60 -11.64 7.36
C ALA A 151 -30.77 -11.60 8.67
N GLU A 152 -30.78 -10.49 9.42
CA GLU A 152 -29.94 -10.33 10.62
C GLU A 152 -30.52 -11.00 11.89
N ALA A 153 -31.83 -11.26 11.94
CA ALA A 153 -32.50 -11.79 13.13
C ALA A 153 -32.44 -13.32 13.28
N ARG A 154 -31.95 -14.07 12.29
CA ARG A 154 -31.94 -15.55 12.34
C ARG A 154 -30.67 -16.17 12.92
N VAL A 155 -29.65 -15.38 13.28
CA VAL A 155 -28.39 -15.92 13.83
C VAL A 155 -28.46 -16.26 15.32
N PHE A 156 -29.44 -15.75 16.06
CA PHE A 156 -29.62 -16.08 17.49
C PHE A 156 -30.66 -17.18 17.77
N ALA A 157 -31.29 -17.74 16.74
CA ALA A 157 -32.37 -18.73 16.92
C ALA A 157 -31.97 -20.20 16.64
N ASP A 158 -30.78 -20.46 16.09
CA ASP A 158 -30.35 -21.83 15.76
C ASP A 158 -29.11 -22.30 16.55
N GLY A 159 -28.93 -21.73 17.75
CA GLY A 159 -27.83 -22.03 18.67
C GLY A 159 -28.23 -22.77 19.94
N SER A 160 -29.42 -23.38 20.01
CA SER A 160 -29.75 -24.29 21.11
C SER A 160 -29.24 -25.70 20.82
N GLY A 161 -27.94 -25.90 20.97
CA GLY A 161 -27.34 -27.23 20.82
C GLY A 161 -25.82 -27.21 20.96
N ALA A 162 -25.34 -27.38 22.19
CA ALA A 162 -24.02 -27.86 22.60
C ALA A 162 -22.79 -27.63 21.66
N GLY A 163 -21.88 -26.75 22.10
CA GLY A 163 -20.44 -26.94 21.86
C GLY A 163 -19.86 -26.56 20.50
N GLY A 164 -20.53 -25.74 19.70
CA GLY A 164 -19.96 -25.23 18.45
C GLY A 164 -18.88 -24.18 18.68
N GLU A 165 -17.61 -24.55 18.45
CA GLU A 165 -16.49 -23.62 18.35
C GLU A 165 -16.80 -22.58 17.25
N VAL A 166 -16.91 -21.31 17.65
CA VAL A 166 -17.14 -20.21 16.73
C VAL A 166 -15.86 -20.01 15.92
N ASP A 167 -15.91 -20.39 14.66
CA ASP A 167 -14.86 -20.13 13.67
C ASP A 167 -14.79 -18.61 13.40
N TRP A 168 -13.95 -17.92 14.16
CA TRP A 168 -13.77 -16.47 14.12
C TRP A 168 -13.23 -16.00 12.76
N GLU A 169 -12.49 -16.85 12.04
CA GLU A 169 -12.04 -16.58 10.68
C GLU A 169 -13.24 -16.46 9.74
N LYS A 170 -14.23 -17.38 9.83
CA LYS A 170 -15.51 -17.23 9.09
C LYS A 170 -16.29 -15.99 9.49
N VAL A 171 -16.25 -15.53 10.74
CA VAL A 171 -17.00 -14.33 11.16
C VAL A 171 -16.38 -13.07 10.57
N TRP A 172 -15.05 -12.98 10.53
CA TRP A 172 -14.32 -11.85 9.93
C TRP A 172 -14.32 -11.91 8.40
N ASP A 173 -14.14 -13.09 7.82
CA ASP A 173 -14.30 -13.33 6.39
C ASP A 173 -15.74 -13.09 5.94
N ARG A 174 -16.75 -13.26 6.79
CA ARG A 174 -18.13 -12.95 6.43
C ARG A 174 -18.39 -11.45 6.29
N SER A 175 -17.60 -10.53 6.86
CA SER A 175 -17.71 -9.12 6.45
C SER A 175 -17.19 -8.92 5.02
N ALA A 176 -16.16 -9.67 4.62
CA ALA A 176 -15.62 -9.71 3.26
C ALA A 176 -16.48 -10.53 2.28
N ARG A 177 -17.23 -11.54 2.76
CA ARG A 177 -18.14 -12.42 1.99
C ARG A 177 -19.61 -12.03 2.08
N SER A 178 -20.01 -11.11 2.97
CA SER A 178 -21.37 -10.56 3.04
C SER A 178 -21.61 -9.51 1.96
N MET A 179 -20.55 -9.12 1.24
CA MET A 179 -20.63 -8.68 -0.15
C MET A 179 -20.27 -9.83 -1.09
N SER A 180 -20.90 -11.00 -0.90
CA SER A 180 -20.82 -12.09 -1.86
C SER A 180 -21.29 -11.56 -3.20
N PHE A 181 -20.35 -11.24 -4.10
CA PHE A 181 -19.96 -12.06 -5.25
C PHE A 181 -21.04 -13.03 -5.77
N GLY A 182 -22.30 -12.62 -5.73
CA GLY A 182 -23.38 -13.21 -6.48
C GLY A 182 -23.20 -12.79 -7.91
N MET A 183 -22.65 -13.69 -8.72
CA MET A 183 -22.91 -13.72 -10.16
C MET A 183 -22.36 -12.54 -10.97
N TRP A 184 -21.18 -12.02 -10.62
CA TRP A 184 -20.38 -11.20 -11.55
C TRP A 184 -19.28 -12.09 -12.11
N SER A 185 -19.22 -12.24 -13.44
CA SER A 185 -18.04 -12.83 -14.09
C SER A 185 -16.81 -12.01 -13.68
N GLU A 186 -15.68 -12.62 -13.31
CA GLU A 186 -14.48 -11.88 -12.87
C GLU A 186 -14.02 -10.83 -13.88
N ARG A 187 -14.30 -11.02 -15.18
CA ARG A 187 -14.08 -10.01 -16.23
C ARG A 187 -15.04 -8.82 -16.19
N SER A 188 -16.25 -8.99 -15.67
CA SER A 188 -17.20 -7.88 -15.50
C SER A 188 -16.76 -6.89 -14.41
N ALA A 189 -15.97 -7.37 -13.45
CA ALA A 189 -15.39 -6.55 -12.39
C ALA A 189 -14.15 -5.76 -12.80
N LEU A 190 -13.48 -6.12 -13.91
CA LEU A 190 -12.33 -5.35 -14.42
C LEU A 190 -12.71 -3.90 -14.69
N PRO A 191 -11.76 -2.95 -14.55
CA PRO A 191 -11.91 -1.62 -15.13
C PRO A 191 -12.26 -1.68 -16.62
N ASP A 192 -13.18 -0.84 -17.08
CA ASP A 192 -13.66 -0.85 -18.48
C ASP A 192 -12.53 -0.70 -19.50
N THR A 193 -11.49 0.07 -19.16
CA THR A 193 -10.31 0.24 -20.01
C THR A 193 -9.48 -1.04 -20.16
N LEU A 194 -9.52 -1.94 -19.18
CA LEU A 194 -8.80 -3.21 -19.21
C LEU A 194 -9.62 -4.36 -19.82
N LYS A 195 -10.96 -4.27 -19.82
CA LYS A 195 -11.85 -5.33 -20.35
C LYS A 195 -11.56 -5.69 -21.81
N ASN A 196 -11.14 -4.71 -22.60
CA ASN A 196 -10.93 -4.84 -24.04
C ASN A 196 -9.47 -5.10 -24.43
N ILE A 197 -8.56 -5.21 -23.46
CA ILE A 197 -7.15 -5.49 -23.70
C ILE A 197 -6.96 -7.01 -23.74
N ASP A 198 -6.27 -7.50 -24.75
CA ASP A 198 -5.85 -8.91 -24.78
C ASP A 198 -4.81 -9.15 -23.67
N PRO A 199 -5.09 -10.04 -22.70
CA PRO A 199 -4.15 -10.35 -21.62
C PRO A 199 -2.77 -10.79 -22.09
N SER A 200 -2.66 -11.38 -23.28
CA SER A 200 -1.37 -11.80 -23.84
C SER A 200 -0.44 -10.64 -24.20
N THR A 201 -1.01 -9.43 -24.32
CA THR A 201 -0.30 -8.22 -24.72
C THR A 201 0.12 -7.33 -23.55
N VAL A 202 -0.12 -7.76 -22.31
CA VAL A 202 0.24 -6.99 -21.11
C VAL A 202 1.35 -7.72 -20.36
N ASP A 203 2.52 -7.08 -20.27
CA ASP A 203 3.67 -7.64 -19.57
C ASP A 203 3.74 -7.18 -18.11
N ASN A 204 3.35 -5.93 -17.84
CA ASN A 204 3.44 -5.35 -16.51
C ASN A 204 2.24 -4.47 -16.20
N ILE A 205 1.85 -4.46 -14.93
CA ILE A 205 0.82 -3.59 -14.41
C ILE A 205 1.41 -2.86 -13.21
N ILE A 206 1.40 -1.53 -13.27
CA ILE A 206 1.84 -0.68 -12.16
C ILE A 206 0.62 0.08 -11.66
N TYR A 207 0.33 0.02 -10.36
CA TYR A 207 -0.84 0.70 -9.81
C TYR A 207 -0.62 1.25 -8.40
N PHE A 208 -1.42 2.26 -8.07
CA PHE A 208 -1.56 2.86 -6.76
C PHE A 208 -2.93 2.49 -6.21
N SER A 209 -2.99 2.05 -4.96
CA SER A 209 -4.24 1.70 -4.29
C SER A 209 -4.42 2.53 -3.03
N ASP A 210 -5.66 2.62 -2.58
CA ASP A 210 -5.97 2.89 -1.18
C ASP A 210 -5.46 1.75 -0.26
N ARG A 211 -5.91 1.75 1.00
CA ARG A 211 -5.51 0.76 2.00
C ARG A 211 -6.10 -0.63 1.82
N ALA A 212 -6.94 -0.85 0.81
CA ALA A 212 -7.63 -2.12 0.57
C ALA A 212 -7.40 -2.60 -0.88
N PRO A 213 -6.16 -2.98 -1.25
CA PRO A 213 -5.83 -3.36 -2.63
C PRO A 213 -6.35 -4.74 -3.04
N GLU A 214 -6.87 -5.56 -2.11
CA GLU A 214 -7.08 -6.99 -2.33
C GLU A 214 -8.07 -7.28 -3.46
N GLY A 215 -9.12 -6.46 -3.58
CA GLY A 215 -10.14 -6.61 -4.61
C GLY A 215 -9.55 -6.46 -6.01
N ILE A 216 -8.80 -5.38 -6.25
CA ILE A 216 -8.15 -5.16 -7.54
C ILE A 216 -7.01 -6.16 -7.78
N SER A 217 -6.19 -6.48 -6.77
CA SER A 217 -5.13 -7.48 -6.89
C SER A 217 -5.67 -8.82 -7.38
N SER A 218 -6.74 -9.33 -6.74
CA SER A 218 -7.35 -10.61 -7.11
C SER A 218 -7.88 -10.61 -8.55
N VAL A 219 -8.53 -9.53 -8.98
CA VAL A 219 -9.09 -9.43 -10.33
C VAL A 219 -7.97 -9.31 -11.38
N LEU A 220 -6.91 -8.56 -11.09
CA LEU A 220 -5.74 -8.47 -11.99
C LEU A 220 -4.99 -9.80 -12.09
N ASP A 221 -4.88 -10.56 -11.01
CA ASP A 221 -4.22 -11.87 -11.01
C ASP A 221 -4.98 -12.90 -11.86
N SER A 222 -6.31 -12.90 -11.78
CA SER A 222 -7.13 -13.75 -12.65
C SER A 222 -7.10 -13.29 -14.11
N ALA A 223 -7.22 -11.98 -14.36
CA ALA A 223 -7.32 -11.44 -15.72
C ALA A 223 -5.98 -11.44 -16.47
N PHE A 224 -4.87 -11.20 -15.78
CA PHE A 224 -3.53 -11.06 -16.35
C PHE A 224 -2.52 -11.96 -15.59
N PRO A 225 -2.66 -13.29 -15.68
CA PRO A 225 -1.86 -14.23 -14.86
C PRO A 225 -0.37 -14.23 -15.23
N ARG A 226 -0.02 -13.77 -16.44
CA ARG A 226 1.37 -13.71 -16.93
C ARG A 226 2.04 -12.35 -16.70
N ALA A 227 1.25 -11.31 -16.37
CA ALA A 227 1.78 -9.97 -16.18
C ALA A 227 2.40 -9.84 -14.79
N ASN A 228 3.57 -9.20 -14.72
CA ASN A 228 4.14 -8.76 -13.47
C ASN A 228 3.30 -7.60 -12.89
N LYS A 229 3.19 -7.54 -11.57
CA LYS A 229 2.35 -6.54 -10.91
C LYS A 229 3.14 -5.84 -9.83
N LEU A 230 3.23 -4.52 -9.95
CA LEU A 230 3.86 -3.66 -8.95
C LEU A 230 2.79 -2.71 -8.40
N SER A 231 2.62 -2.72 -7.09
CA SER A 231 1.62 -1.89 -6.43
C SER A 231 2.26 -1.03 -5.34
N LEU A 232 1.77 0.19 -5.19
CA LEU A 232 2.07 1.03 -4.04
C LEU A 232 0.77 1.45 -3.34
N ILE A 233 0.72 1.26 -2.03
CA ILE A 233 -0.39 1.74 -1.19
C ILE A 233 -0.17 3.24 -0.93
N ALA A 234 -1.13 4.06 -1.32
CA ALA A 234 -1.10 5.49 -1.12
C ALA A 234 -1.14 5.82 0.38
N SER A 235 -0.44 6.88 0.76
CA SER A 235 -0.34 7.27 2.16
C SER A 235 -1.56 8.02 2.65
N SER A 236 -1.74 8.00 3.98
CA SER A 236 -2.81 8.72 4.65
C SER A 236 -2.64 10.23 4.43
N THR A 237 -3.67 10.90 3.90
CA THR A 237 -3.64 12.35 3.64
C THR A 237 -4.72 13.21 4.34
N PRO A 238 -5.35 12.79 5.46
CA PRO A 238 -6.47 13.56 6.02
C PRO A 238 -6.06 14.97 6.47
N PHE A 239 -4.84 15.12 6.98
CA PHE A 239 -4.30 16.41 7.42
C PHE A 239 -3.67 17.24 6.30
N LEU A 240 -3.52 16.67 5.10
CA LEU A 240 -2.89 17.32 3.96
C LEU A 240 -3.92 17.76 2.92
N THR A 241 -4.86 16.88 2.59
CA THR A 241 -5.87 17.10 1.55
C THR A 241 -7.31 16.94 2.04
N GLY A 242 -7.51 16.59 3.32
CA GLY A 242 -8.83 16.26 3.85
C GLY A 242 -9.36 14.88 3.42
N ARG A 243 -8.55 14.08 2.72
CA ARG A 243 -8.95 12.77 2.16
C ARG A 243 -8.22 11.63 2.85
N PRO A 244 -8.85 10.44 3.01
CA PRO A 244 -8.19 9.25 3.56
C PRO A 244 -6.86 8.95 2.85
N VAL A 245 -6.89 8.88 1.52
CA VAL A 245 -5.72 8.84 0.64
C VAL A 245 -5.92 9.84 -0.50
N THR A 246 -4.86 10.14 -1.25
CA THR A 246 -4.94 10.99 -2.44
C THR A 246 -4.34 10.28 -3.65
N LEU A 247 -5.23 9.90 -4.57
CA LEU A 247 -4.90 9.29 -5.86
C LEU A 247 -5.22 10.28 -7.00
N PHE A 248 -4.51 10.20 -8.10
CA PHE A 248 -4.68 11.05 -9.28
C PHE A 248 -4.94 10.19 -10.51
N HIS A 249 -5.97 10.54 -11.28
CA HIS A 249 -6.25 9.88 -12.55
C HIS A 249 -6.85 10.87 -13.55
N ASN A 250 -6.13 11.16 -14.63
CA ASN A 250 -6.58 11.96 -15.78
C ASN A 250 -7.30 13.28 -15.41
N GLY A 251 -6.80 13.98 -14.40
CA GLY A 251 -7.27 15.29 -13.93
C GLY A 251 -8.15 15.21 -12.68
N GLU A 252 -8.61 14.02 -12.31
CA GLU A 252 -9.42 13.78 -11.12
C GLU A 252 -8.55 13.45 -9.91
N VAL A 253 -8.99 13.94 -8.75
CA VAL A 253 -8.42 13.62 -7.44
C VAL A 253 -9.38 12.70 -6.69
N LEU A 254 -8.92 11.50 -6.37
CA LEU A 254 -9.73 10.41 -5.83
C LEU A 254 -9.31 10.10 -4.38
N SER A 255 -10.28 9.64 -3.59
CA SER A 255 -10.11 9.34 -2.15
C SER A 255 -10.06 7.84 -1.83
N ASP A 256 -10.36 6.98 -2.81
CA ASP A 256 -10.55 5.54 -2.66
C ASP A 256 -10.25 4.78 -3.96
N GLY A 257 -10.22 3.45 -3.84
CA GLY A 257 -10.02 2.52 -4.95
C GLY A 257 -8.56 2.44 -5.39
N ALA A 258 -8.36 2.19 -6.68
CA ALA A 258 -7.02 2.10 -7.27
C ALA A 258 -6.94 2.78 -8.63
N VAL A 259 -5.75 3.25 -8.99
CA VAL A 259 -5.42 3.86 -10.28
C VAL A 259 -4.12 3.26 -10.79
N GLY A 260 -4.00 2.96 -12.07
CA GLY A 260 -2.84 2.26 -12.58
C GLY A 260 -2.65 2.37 -14.08
N VAL A 261 -1.59 1.72 -14.56
CA VAL A 261 -1.26 1.61 -15.97
C VAL A 261 -0.92 0.16 -16.30
N ALA A 262 -1.58 -0.38 -17.32
CA ALA A 262 -1.20 -1.65 -17.95
C ALA A 262 -0.23 -1.35 -19.10
N LEU A 263 0.99 -1.87 -18.99
CA LEU A 263 2.07 -1.67 -19.95
C LEU A 263 1.99 -2.73 -21.05
N SER A 264 1.96 -2.28 -22.30
CA SER A 264 1.95 -3.18 -23.45
C SER A 264 3.26 -3.96 -23.56
N ALA A 265 3.15 -5.18 -24.05
CA ALA A 265 4.28 -6.07 -24.20
C ALA A 265 5.32 -5.46 -25.13
N SER A 266 6.57 -5.44 -24.66
CA SER A 266 7.70 -5.00 -25.47
C SER A 266 8.43 -6.21 -26.04
N SER A 267 9.22 -6.03 -27.09
CA SER A 267 9.95 -7.12 -27.75
C SER A 267 10.92 -7.88 -26.82
N SER A 268 11.22 -7.33 -25.65
CA SER A 268 11.98 -7.96 -24.58
C SER A 268 11.08 -8.16 -23.37
N SER A 269 10.94 -9.39 -22.90
CA SER A 269 10.28 -9.68 -21.63
C SER A 269 11.06 -8.99 -20.51
N PRO A 270 10.46 -8.05 -19.75
CA PRO A 270 11.15 -7.40 -18.66
C PRO A 270 11.34 -8.37 -17.50
N SER A 271 12.56 -8.44 -16.97
CA SER A 271 12.84 -9.11 -15.71
C SER A 271 12.44 -8.20 -14.56
N VAL A 272 11.60 -8.70 -13.65
CA VAL A 272 11.35 -8.03 -12.37
C VAL A 272 12.29 -8.62 -11.35
N ASP A 273 13.06 -7.75 -10.71
CA ASP A 273 13.95 -8.08 -9.61
C ASP A 273 13.50 -7.30 -8.36
N LEU A 274 13.48 -7.98 -7.23
CA LEU A 274 13.11 -7.39 -5.94
C LEU A 274 14.32 -7.43 -5.02
N SER A 275 15.01 -6.30 -4.92
CA SER A 275 16.09 -6.12 -3.97
C SER A 275 15.62 -5.33 -2.75
N PHE A 276 15.79 -5.87 -1.55
CA PHE A 276 15.65 -5.10 -0.32
C PHE A 276 16.92 -4.27 -0.08
N PRO A 277 16.83 -3.09 0.56
CA PRO A 277 18.02 -2.39 1.03
C PRO A 277 18.86 -3.28 1.95
N PRO A 278 20.14 -2.96 2.19
CA PRO A 278 20.98 -3.71 3.11
C PRO A 278 20.30 -3.86 4.48
N LEU A 279 19.95 -5.10 4.84
CA LEU A 279 19.30 -5.45 6.10
C LEU A 279 20.32 -6.14 7.02
N VAL A 280 20.41 -5.67 8.27
CA VAL A 280 21.12 -6.34 9.35
C VAL A 280 20.16 -7.29 10.03
N ALA A 281 20.45 -8.59 9.98
CA ALA A 281 19.73 -9.56 10.79
C ALA A 281 20.08 -9.37 12.28
N LEU A 282 19.05 -9.15 13.09
CA LEU A 282 19.15 -9.03 14.56
C LEU A 282 18.98 -10.39 15.25
N THR A 283 18.22 -11.29 14.62
CA THR A 283 18.00 -12.66 15.10
C THR A 283 18.58 -13.69 14.13
N PRO A 284 18.87 -14.91 14.59
CA PRO A 284 18.95 -16.06 13.69
C PRO A 284 17.61 -16.28 12.96
N GLU A 285 17.59 -17.28 12.07
CA GLU A 285 16.35 -17.82 11.54
C GLU A 285 15.47 -18.36 12.66
N LEU A 286 14.20 -17.96 12.66
CA LEU A 286 13.18 -18.37 13.61
C LEU A 286 11.98 -18.90 12.83
N VAL A 287 11.32 -19.94 13.32
CA VAL A 287 10.11 -20.49 12.71
C VAL A 287 8.88 -19.85 13.33
N VAL A 288 7.95 -19.39 12.50
CA VAL A 288 6.63 -18.95 12.97
C VAL A 288 5.85 -20.17 13.46
N THR A 289 5.64 -20.29 14.77
CA THR A 289 4.91 -21.42 15.37
C THR A 289 3.44 -21.11 15.59
N SER A 290 3.07 -19.83 15.71
CA SER A 290 1.68 -19.37 15.79
C SER A 290 1.52 -17.93 15.31
N ALA A 291 0.48 -17.66 14.52
CA ALA A 291 0.12 -16.35 14.01
C ALA A 291 -1.40 -16.25 13.83
N GLU A 292 -1.95 -15.04 14.02
CA GLU A 292 -3.37 -14.75 13.86
C GLU A 292 -3.56 -13.33 13.32
N GLY A 293 -4.30 -13.17 12.23
CA GLY A 293 -4.44 -11.88 11.56
C GLY A 293 -3.07 -11.29 11.21
N ASN A 294 -2.79 -10.05 11.64
CA ASN A 294 -1.50 -9.39 11.49
C ASN A 294 -0.53 -9.62 12.66
N LEU A 295 -0.86 -10.51 13.59
CA LEU A 295 -0.07 -10.76 14.79
C LEU A 295 0.76 -12.03 14.66
N ILE A 296 2.05 -11.93 15.00
CA ILE A 296 2.87 -13.09 15.32
C ILE A 296 2.75 -13.35 16.81
N LEU A 297 2.18 -14.51 17.15
CA LEU A 297 1.93 -14.92 18.53
C LEU A 297 3.10 -15.71 19.11
N SER A 298 3.83 -16.47 18.27
CA SER A 298 4.98 -17.24 18.71
C SER A 298 6.00 -17.50 17.60
N LEU A 299 7.28 -17.42 17.97
CA LEU A 299 8.45 -17.73 17.15
C LEU A 299 9.27 -18.79 17.90
N ASP A 300 9.57 -19.93 17.25
CA ASP A 300 10.22 -21.10 17.86
C ASP A 300 9.59 -21.53 19.20
N SER A 301 8.26 -21.44 19.30
CA SER A 301 7.50 -21.68 20.54
C SER A 301 7.81 -20.71 21.69
N GLY A 302 8.55 -19.64 21.41
CA GLY A 302 8.91 -18.57 22.33
C GLY A 302 8.06 -17.32 22.16
N ASN A 303 8.32 -16.34 23.04
CA ASN A 303 7.72 -15.01 23.04
C ASN A 303 8.46 -14.09 22.04
N PRO A 304 7.85 -13.71 20.90
CA PRO A 304 8.48 -12.92 19.86
C PRO A 304 8.97 -11.55 20.35
N THR A 305 8.20 -10.86 21.19
CA THR A 305 8.57 -9.52 21.67
C THR A 305 9.81 -9.57 22.56
N ARG A 306 9.93 -10.60 23.42
CA ARG A 306 11.15 -10.80 24.24
C ARG A 306 12.35 -11.16 23.39
N LEU A 307 12.18 -11.97 22.34
CA LEU A 307 13.23 -12.28 21.38
C LEU A 307 13.73 -11.02 20.66
N LEU A 308 12.81 -10.17 20.20
CA LEU A 308 13.13 -8.88 19.60
C LEU A 308 13.91 -7.97 20.57
N LEU A 309 13.42 -7.79 21.80
CA LEU A 309 14.08 -6.95 22.80
C LEU A 309 15.47 -7.46 23.16
N ALA A 310 15.64 -8.79 23.31
CA ALA A 310 16.93 -9.40 23.57
C ALA A 310 17.90 -9.21 22.39
N ALA A 311 17.40 -9.33 21.16
CA ALA A 311 18.18 -9.09 19.94
C ALA A 311 18.64 -7.63 19.84
N ILE A 312 17.74 -6.68 20.07
CA ILE A 312 18.03 -5.24 20.13
C ILE A 312 19.15 -4.96 21.16
N GLN A 313 19.01 -5.47 22.38
CA GLN A 313 20.02 -5.29 23.44
C GLN A 313 21.37 -5.91 23.06
N LYS A 314 21.37 -7.12 22.48
CA LYS A 314 22.59 -7.81 22.05
C LYS A 314 23.35 -7.03 20.97
N HIS A 315 22.64 -6.35 20.09
CA HIS A 315 23.21 -5.52 19.02
C HIS A 315 23.64 -4.12 19.51
N GLY A 316 23.59 -3.83 20.81
CA GLY A 316 24.00 -2.54 21.37
C GLY A 316 23.04 -1.39 21.02
N LEU A 317 21.86 -1.73 20.49
CA LEU A 317 20.77 -0.82 20.22
C LEU A 317 20.09 -0.55 21.58
N SER A 318 20.58 0.45 22.34
CA SER A 318 20.06 0.73 23.68
C SER A 318 18.75 1.52 23.65
N LEU A 319 17.69 0.95 24.20
CA LEU A 319 16.37 1.60 24.42
C LEU A 319 16.39 2.64 25.55
N SER A 320 17.55 2.89 26.18
CA SER A 320 17.71 3.84 27.28
C SER A 320 19.02 4.62 27.16
N GLY A 321 18.90 5.90 26.79
CA GLY A 321 19.69 7.04 27.27
C GLY A 321 21.23 6.97 27.29
N GLY A 322 21.88 6.09 26.53
CA GLY A 322 23.35 5.97 26.50
C GLY A 322 23.91 5.80 25.08
N THR A 323 24.80 6.72 24.71
CA THR A 323 25.77 6.88 23.58
C THR A 323 25.45 6.39 22.16
N THR A 324 24.60 5.39 21.95
CA THR A 324 24.06 4.98 20.64
C THR A 324 22.55 5.05 20.74
N TRP A 325 21.99 6.19 20.32
CA TRP A 325 20.54 6.42 20.34
C TRP A 325 19.88 5.40 19.42
N VAL A 326 19.20 4.40 19.99
CA VAL A 326 18.00 3.86 19.34
C VAL A 326 16.97 4.96 19.47
N GLY A 327 16.75 5.68 18.38
CA GLY A 327 15.68 6.66 18.38
C GLY A 327 14.36 5.95 18.64
N LYS A 328 13.36 6.70 19.10
CA LYS A 328 11.94 6.32 18.95
C LYS A 328 11.55 6.00 17.48
N GLU A 329 12.47 6.29 16.56
CA GLU A 329 12.37 6.25 15.10
C GLU A 329 13.11 5.04 14.48
N ASP A 330 13.66 4.12 15.27
CA ASP A 330 14.30 2.92 14.74
C ASP A 330 13.23 1.93 14.28
N GLU A 331 13.24 1.64 12.97
CA GLU A 331 12.27 0.73 12.37
C GLU A 331 12.81 -0.69 12.32
N PHE A 332 12.03 -1.62 12.86
CA PHE A 332 12.32 -3.05 12.85
C PHE A 332 11.40 -3.77 11.89
N TYR A 333 11.92 -4.83 11.30
CA TYR A 333 11.26 -5.58 10.25
C TYR A 333 11.30 -7.08 10.53
N VAL A 334 10.30 -7.80 10.04
CA VAL A 334 10.30 -9.25 9.92
C VAL A 334 10.48 -9.60 8.45
N GLY A 335 11.64 -10.17 8.10
CA GLY A 335 11.92 -10.70 6.77
C GLY A 335 11.55 -12.18 6.71
N VAL A 336 10.69 -12.57 5.76
CA VAL A 336 10.43 -13.99 5.44
C VAL A 336 11.54 -14.49 4.55
N VAL A 337 12.20 -15.57 4.98
CA VAL A 337 13.37 -16.14 4.30
C VAL A 337 12.93 -17.33 3.46
N ASP A 338 13.37 -17.36 2.20
CA ASP A 338 13.26 -18.56 1.37
C ASP A 338 14.29 -19.60 1.86
N PRO A 339 13.85 -20.80 2.30
CA PRO A 339 14.75 -21.83 2.79
C PRO A 339 15.76 -22.34 1.75
N GLN A 340 15.48 -22.18 0.46
CA GLN A 340 16.33 -22.67 -0.64
C GLN A 340 17.41 -21.67 -1.01
N THR A 341 17.05 -20.39 -1.13
CA THR A 341 17.98 -19.33 -1.57
C THR A 341 18.62 -18.57 -0.40
N ASN A 342 18.05 -18.69 0.81
CA ASN A 342 18.42 -17.93 1.99
C ASN A 342 18.21 -16.40 1.83
N GLU A 343 17.39 -15.99 0.86
CA GLU A 343 17.06 -14.60 0.58
C GLU A 343 15.74 -14.20 1.23
N ILE A 344 15.62 -12.92 1.56
CA ILE A 344 14.36 -12.36 2.05
C ILE A 344 13.43 -12.18 0.85
N THR A 345 12.22 -12.75 0.93
CA THR A 345 11.20 -12.66 -0.14
C THR A 345 10.04 -11.74 0.24
N GLN A 346 9.84 -11.51 1.54
CA GLN A 346 8.82 -10.60 2.06
C GLN A 346 9.40 -9.83 3.24
N LEU A 347 9.09 -8.55 3.36
CA LEU A 347 9.54 -7.70 4.45
C LEU A 347 8.34 -7.00 5.09
N HIS A 348 8.11 -7.26 6.37
CA HIS A 348 6.99 -6.71 7.13
C HIS A 348 7.51 -5.74 8.19
N ARG A 349 7.04 -4.50 8.19
CA ARG A 349 7.37 -3.56 9.26
C ARG A 349 6.69 -3.97 10.56
N ILE A 350 7.42 -3.93 11.67
CA ILE A 350 6.88 -4.14 13.00
C ILE A 350 6.22 -2.83 13.45
N ASN A 351 4.91 -2.87 13.70
CA ASN A 351 4.15 -1.70 14.14
C ASN A 351 4.14 -1.58 15.68
N SER A 352 4.00 -2.71 16.38
CA SER A 352 4.01 -2.72 17.84
C SER A 352 4.35 -4.10 18.40
N GLY A 353 4.65 -4.15 19.69
CA GLY A 353 4.81 -5.39 20.43
C GLY A 353 4.44 -5.21 21.90
N ASP A 354 3.88 -6.27 22.50
CA ASP A 354 3.54 -6.30 23.93
C ASP A 354 4.43 -7.34 24.64
N PRO A 355 5.41 -6.93 25.46
CA PRO A 355 6.30 -7.86 26.16
C PRO A 355 5.59 -8.78 27.16
N SER A 356 4.44 -8.34 27.68
CA SER A 356 3.63 -9.08 28.65
C SER A 356 2.79 -10.16 27.99
N ARG A 357 2.13 -9.83 26.86
CA ARG A 357 1.35 -10.78 26.06
C ARG A 357 2.20 -11.62 25.12
N GLY A 358 3.38 -11.14 24.77
CA GLY A 358 4.31 -11.81 23.88
C GLY A 358 3.85 -11.84 22.45
N THR A 359 3.40 -10.72 21.91
CA THR A 359 2.89 -10.65 20.53
C THR A 359 3.57 -9.50 19.79
N ILE A 360 3.87 -9.72 18.51
CA ILE A 360 4.34 -8.67 17.60
C ILE A 360 3.26 -8.42 16.55
N ALA A 361 2.87 -7.16 16.36
CA ALA A 361 1.95 -6.74 15.32
C ALA A 361 2.70 -6.20 14.11
N LEU A 362 2.33 -6.67 12.93
CA LEU A 362 2.90 -6.26 11.66
C LEU A 362 2.03 -5.21 10.97
N ASP A 363 2.66 -4.33 10.21
CA ASP A 363 2.02 -3.31 9.37
C ASP A 363 1.52 -3.90 8.04
N THR A 364 0.80 -5.02 8.11
CA THR A 364 0.19 -5.74 6.98
C THR A 364 -1.14 -6.35 7.42
N GLY A 365 -2.01 -6.71 6.47
CA GLY A 365 -3.29 -7.36 6.79
C GLY A 365 -3.16 -8.80 7.31
N SER A 366 -2.02 -9.44 7.08
CA SER A 366 -1.73 -10.80 7.54
C SER A 366 -0.27 -10.96 7.91
N ALA A 367 0.00 -11.75 8.96
CA ALA A 367 1.33 -12.19 9.34
C ALA A 367 1.80 -13.39 8.49
N PRO A 368 3.12 -13.65 8.43
CA PRO A 368 3.64 -14.86 7.80
C PRO A 368 3.00 -16.12 8.40
N ARG A 369 2.75 -17.12 7.55
CA ARG A 369 2.05 -18.34 7.95
C ARG A 369 2.86 -19.15 8.94
N LYS A 370 2.17 -19.94 9.77
CA LYS A 370 2.81 -20.97 10.59
C LYS A 370 3.68 -21.88 9.72
N GLY A 371 4.91 -22.11 10.16
CA GLY A 371 5.92 -22.89 9.45
C GLY A 371 6.88 -22.07 8.57
N CYS A 372 6.57 -20.79 8.30
CA CYS A 372 7.52 -19.91 7.61
C CYS A 372 8.77 -19.65 8.48
N VAL A 373 9.92 -19.57 7.81
CA VAL A 373 11.18 -19.15 8.43
C VAL A 373 11.31 -17.63 8.29
N VAL A 374 11.63 -16.95 9.38
CA VAL A 374 11.74 -15.49 9.43
C VAL A 374 13.02 -15.05 10.13
N ARG A 375 13.45 -13.82 9.85
CA ARG A 375 14.46 -13.10 10.62
C ARG A 375 13.93 -11.75 11.01
N VAL A 376 14.25 -11.31 12.22
CA VAL A 376 14.07 -9.91 12.60
C VAL A 376 15.28 -9.14 12.07
N CYS A 377 15.02 -8.04 11.39
CA CYS A 377 16.03 -7.21 10.76
C CYS A 377 15.86 -5.73 11.12
N SER A 378 16.95 -4.98 11.02
CA SER A 378 16.97 -3.52 10.92
C SER A 378 17.73 -3.11 9.65
N PHE A 379 17.60 -1.87 9.19
CA PHE A 379 18.43 -1.40 8.07
C PHE A 379 19.90 -1.20 8.49
N ASP A 380 20.83 -1.55 7.60
CA ASP A 380 22.24 -1.17 7.72
C ASP A 380 22.46 0.20 7.06
N PHE A 381 22.61 1.23 7.88
CA PHE A 381 22.79 2.60 7.40
C PHE A 381 24.22 2.89 6.91
N ALA A 382 25.19 1.99 7.14
CA ALA A 382 26.56 2.18 6.64
C ALA A 382 26.66 2.06 5.10
N TYR A 383 25.69 1.43 4.46
CA TYR A 383 25.71 1.15 3.01
C TYR A 383 24.78 2.01 2.15
N LEU A 384 23.93 2.88 2.73
CA LEU A 384 23.03 3.73 1.93
C LEU A 384 23.74 4.92 1.26
N ILE A 385 25.03 5.14 1.55
CA ILE A 385 25.89 6.10 0.86
C ILE A 385 26.62 5.40 -0.29
N THR A 386 25.88 4.88 -1.28
CA THR A 386 26.46 4.55 -2.59
C THR A 386 25.41 4.75 -3.69
N ILE A 387 25.45 5.94 -4.31
CA ILE A 387 25.24 6.25 -5.74
C ILE A 387 23.88 5.88 -6.40
N PHE A 388 23.13 6.92 -6.81
CA PHE A 388 22.65 7.03 -8.20
C PHE A 388 23.06 8.40 -8.79
N GLY A 389 24.37 8.55 -8.95
CA GLY A 389 24.97 9.45 -9.94
C GLY A 389 25.58 8.57 -11.02
N GLY A 390 24.88 8.42 -12.13
CA GLY A 390 25.31 7.58 -13.24
C GLY A 390 24.77 8.12 -14.55
N THR A 391 25.44 9.14 -15.07
CA THR A 391 25.44 9.43 -16.50
C THR A 391 26.13 8.29 -17.24
N ASN A 392 25.48 7.73 -18.25
CA ASN A 392 26.08 7.37 -19.53
C ASN A 392 25.03 7.50 -20.63
#